data_AF-A0A6G3SHH4-F1
#
_entry.id   AF-A0A6G3SHH4-F1
#
_cell.length_a   1.000
_cell.length_b   1.000
_cell.length_c   1.000
_cell.angle_alpha   90.00
_cell.angle_beta   90.00
_cell.angle_gamma   90.00
#
_symmetry.space_group_name_H-M   'P 1'
#
loop_
_entity.id
_entity.type
_entity.pdbx_description
1 polymer ?
#
loop_
_entity_poly.entity_id
_entity_poly.type
_entity_poly.pdbx_seq_one_letter_code
_entity_poly.pdbx_strand_id
1 'polypeptide(L)' 'MSSKGFDATAPTPVLAATGDRPMPAALQHAPTTGIPGPPLAERRTGRLPLTERPQEWGKLLTEFLRTTGA' A
#
# COMPACT_ATOMS: atom_id res chain seq x y z
N MET A 1 6.49 -24.64 6.33
CA MET A 1 6.10 -23.81 5.17
C MET A 1 6.60 -22.41 5.42
N SER A 2 7.75 -22.02 4.86
CA SER A 2 8.22 -20.64 4.94
C SER A 2 7.34 -19.78 4.06
N SER A 3 6.50 -18.96 4.67
CA SER A 3 5.92 -17.80 4.00
C SER A 3 7.09 -16.97 3.48
N LYS A 4 7.20 -16.80 2.16
CA LYS A 4 8.19 -15.90 1.58
C LYS A 4 7.78 -14.48 1.97
N GLY A 5 8.25 -14.02 3.12
CA GLY A 5 8.06 -12.65 3.57
C GLY A 5 8.62 -11.69 2.52
N PHE A 6 7.95 -10.57 2.31
CA PHE A 6 8.46 -9.50 1.49
C PHE A 6 9.49 -8.72 2.33
N ASP A 7 10.76 -9.10 2.24
CA ASP A 7 11.86 -8.42 2.93
C ASP A 7 12.29 -7.19 2.13
N ALA A 8 11.59 -6.08 2.32
CA ALA A 8 12.03 -4.77 1.85
C ALA A 8 12.86 -4.07 2.93
N THR A 9 14.10 -3.74 2.61
CA THR A 9 14.99 -2.95 3.48
C THR A 9 14.83 -1.44 3.29
N ALA A 10 14.26 -1.02 2.16
CA ALA A 10 13.90 0.36 1.90
C ALA A 10 12.52 0.70 2.52
N PRO A 11 12.31 1.94 3.00
CA PRO A 11 10.98 2.40 3.39
C PRO A 11 9.98 2.10 2.27
N THR A 12 8.90 1.41 2.60
CA THR A 12 7.90 0.99 1.61
C THR A 12 6.49 1.29 2.13
N PRO A 13 5.65 2.04 1.40
CA PRO A 13 4.27 2.25 1.78
C PRO A 13 3.42 1.05 1.33
N VAL A 14 2.52 0.59 2.19
CA VAL A 14 1.48 -0.37 1.78
C VAL A 14 0.19 0.40 1.51
N LEU A 15 -0.41 0.16 0.35
CA LEU A 15 -1.63 0.82 -0.11
C LEU A 15 -2.69 -0.24 -0.41
N ALA A 16 -3.91 -0.10 0.13
CA ALA A 16 -5.02 -1.01 -0.13
C ALA A 16 -6.21 -0.30 -0.80
N ALA A 17 -6.55 -0.78 -1.99
CA ALA A 17 -7.76 -0.44 -2.75
C ALA A 17 -8.87 -1.43 -2.39
N THR A 18 -9.57 -1.21 -1.28
CA THR A 18 -10.52 -2.17 -0.68
C THR A 18 -11.80 -2.40 -1.50
N GLY A 19 -12.00 -1.63 -2.58
CA GLY A 19 -13.07 -1.85 -3.55
C GLY A 19 -12.67 -2.74 -4.74
N ASP A 20 -11.40 -3.15 -4.85
CA ASP A 20 -10.94 -4.11 -5.87
C ASP A 20 -11.48 -5.51 -5.56
N ARG A 21 -12.71 -5.79 -6.02
CA ARG A 21 -13.40 -7.07 -5.77
C ARG A 21 -12.55 -8.31 -6.12
N PRO A 22 -11.79 -8.33 -7.22
CA PRO A 22 -10.85 -9.41 -7.51
C PRO A 22 -9.73 -9.64 -6.48
N MET A 23 -9.41 -8.64 -5.65
CA MET A 23 -8.31 -8.70 -4.68
C MET A 23 -8.87 -8.48 -3.26
N PRO A 24 -9.15 -9.54 -2.49
CA PRO A 24 -9.65 -9.42 -1.12
C PRO A 24 -8.74 -8.58 -0.22
N ALA A 25 -9.32 -7.77 0.67
CA ALA A 25 -8.58 -6.88 1.58
C ALA A 25 -7.51 -7.64 2.40
N ALA A 26 -7.82 -8.87 2.86
CA ALA A 26 -6.87 -9.70 3.59
C ALA A 26 -5.56 -9.96 2.81
N LEU A 27 -5.64 -10.11 1.48
CA LEU A 27 -4.44 -10.27 0.63
C LEU A 27 -3.71 -8.95 0.42
N GLN A 28 -4.43 -7.83 0.38
CA GLN A 28 -3.82 -6.50 0.30
C GLN A 28 -3.06 -6.13 1.58
N HIS A 29 -3.43 -6.72 2.72
CA HIS A 29 -2.80 -6.48 4.01
C HIS A 29 -1.61 -7.41 4.27
N ALA A 30 -1.51 -8.56 3.59
CA ALA A 30 -0.41 -9.51 3.79
C ALA A 30 1.01 -8.89 3.74
N PRO A 31 1.32 -7.92 2.86
CA PRO A 31 2.62 -7.27 2.80
C PRO A 31 2.99 -6.46 4.05
N THR A 32 2.03 -6.03 4.87
CA THR A 32 2.35 -5.33 6.14
C THR A 32 3.09 -6.23 7.12
N THR A 33 3.00 -7.55 6.92
CA THR A 33 3.77 -8.54 7.68
C THR A 33 5.14 -8.70 7.04
N GLY A 34 6.11 -7.88 7.47
CA GLY A 34 7.51 -7.96 7.02
C GLY A 34 8.09 -6.67 6.44
N ILE A 35 7.25 -5.66 6.18
CA ILE A 35 7.72 -4.33 5.76
C ILE A 35 7.88 -3.43 7.00
N PRO A 36 9.12 -3.03 7.35
CA PRO A 36 9.33 -1.96 8.32
C PRO A 36 8.99 -0.62 7.66
N GLY A 37 7.97 0.07 8.17
CA GLY A 37 7.55 1.33 7.56
C GLY A 37 6.22 1.87 8.10
N PRO A 38 5.79 3.04 7.60
CA PRO A 38 4.54 3.65 8.00
C PRO A 38 3.34 2.76 7.63
N PRO A 39 2.25 2.82 8.41
CA PRO A 39 1.13 1.89 8.31
C PRO A 39 0.39 2.01 6.98
N LEU A 40 -0.32 0.93 6.66
CA LEU A 40 -1.22 0.76 5.54
C LEU A 40 -2.16 1.97 5.34
N ALA A 41 -2.21 2.51 4.12
CA ALA A 41 -3.24 3.48 3.74
C ALA A 41 -4.33 2.79 2.90
N GLU A 42 -5.56 2.80 3.41
CA GLU A 42 -6.71 2.18 2.76
C GLU A 42 -7.62 3.22 2.11
N ARG A 43 -8.13 2.93 0.90
CA ARG A 43 -9.21 3.68 0.25
C ARG A 43 -10.16 2.72 -0.44
N ARG A 44 -11.45 3.07 -0.45
CA ARG A 44 -12.49 2.31 -1.17
C ARG A 44 -12.47 2.70 -2.66
N THR A 45 -11.50 2.17 -3.39
CA THR A 45 -11.37 2.26 -4.85
C THR A 45 -11.28 0.87 -5.47
N GLY A 46 -11.59 0.77 -6.76
CA GLY A 46 -11.38 -0.43 -7.57
C GLY A 46 -9.92 -0.65 -7.93
N ARG A 47 -9.72 -1.53 -8.93
CA ARG A 47 -8.43 -2.06 -9.36
C ARG A 47 -7.45 -1.00 -9.88
N LEU A 48 -7.95 0.16 -10.31
CA LEU A 48 -7.13 1.22 -10.90
C LEU A 48 -7.07 2.44 -9.98
N PRO A 49 -6.52 2.33 -8.76
CA PRO A 49 -6.58 3.38 -7.74
C PRO A 49 -6.04 4.72 -8.25
N LEU A 50 -4.91 4.70 -8.97
CA LEU A 50 -4.27 5.90 -9.50
C LEU A 50 -5.07 6.59 -10.61
N THR A 51 -5.94 5.86 -11.33
CA THR A 51 -6.83 6.43 -12.34
C THR A 51 -8.14 6.90 -11.73
N GLU A 52 -8.67 6.12 -10.78
CA GLU A 52 -9.97 6.38 -10.17
C GLU A 52 -9.93 7.56 -9.18
N ARG A 53 -8.84 7.70 -8.41
CA ARG A 53 -8.67 8.77 -7.42
C ARG A 53 -7.25 9.35 -7.39
N PRO A 54 -6.73 9.89 -8.51
CA PRO A 54 -5.34 10.31 -8.64
C PRO A 54 -4.89 11.29 -7.56
N GLN A 55 -5.74 12.23 -7.15
CA GLN A 55 -5.38 13.25 -6.15
C GLN A 55 -5.28 12.67 -4.73
N GLU A 56 -6.16 11.72 -4.38
CA GLU A 56 -6.12 11.10 -3.04
C GLU A 56 -4.87 10.24 -2.88
N TRP A 57 -4.57 9.42 -3.88
CA TRP A 57 -3.40 8.55 -3.87
C TRP A 57 -2.09 9.33 -4.06
N GLY A 58 -2.10 10.36 -4.91
CA GLY A 58 -0.95 11.24 -5.11
C GLY A 58 -0.53 11.93 -3.81
N LYS A 59 -1.48 12.47 -3.04
CA LYS A 59 -1.18 13.07 -1.73
C LYS A 59 -0.53 12.08 -0.76
N LEU A 60 -1.01 10.84 -0.71
CA LEU A 60 -0.44 9.80 0.14
C LEU A 60 1.00 9.47 -0.25
N LEU A 61 1.27 9.31 -1.54
CA LEU A 61 2.61 9.02 -2.05
C LEU A 61 3.57 10.20 -1.82
N THR A 62 3.13 11.43 -2.08
CA THR A 62 3.94 12.63 -1.82
C THR A 62 4.27 12.79 -0.33
N GLU A 63 3.30 12.58 0.55
CA GLU A 63 3.53 12.64 2.00
C GLU A 63 4.50 11.55 2.44
N PHE A 64 4.35 10.32 1.94
CA PHE A 64 5.28 9.24 2.20
C PHE A 64 6.72 9.62 1.80
N LEU A 65 6.93 10.11 0.57
CA LEU A 65 8.26 10.51 0.09
C LEU A 65 8.87 11.63 0.95
N ARG A 66 8.07 12.62 1.34
CA ARG A 66 8.50 13.71 2.23
C ARG A 66 8.97 13.19 3.58
N THR A 67 8.31 12.17 4.14
CA THR A 67 8.66 11.60 5.45
C THR A 67 9.89 10.70 5.40
N THR A 68 10.18 10.07 4.26
CA THR A 68 11.29 9.11 4.13
C THR A 68 12.57 9.76 3.61
N GLY A 69 12.55 11.05 3.27
CA GLY A 69 13.72 11.80 2.80
C GLY A 69 14.26 11.32 1.44
N ALA A 70 13.41 10.64 0.67
CA ALA A 70 13.69 10.19 -0.68
C ALA A 70 13.57 11.33 -1.71
#